data_AF-A0AA43Q8P3-F1
#
_entry.id   AF-A0AA43Q8P3-F1
#
_cell.length_a   1.000
_cell.length_b   1.000
_cell.length_c   1.000
_cell.angle_alpha   90.00
_cell.angle_beta   90.00
_cell.angle_gamma   90.00
#
_symmetry.space_group_name_H-M   'P 1'
#
loop_
_entity.id
_entity.type
_entity.pdbx_description
1 polymer ?
#
loop_
_entity_poly.entity_id
_entity_poly.type
_entity_poly.pdbx_seq_one_letter_code
_entity_poly.pdbx_strand_id
1 'polypeptide(L)'
;MSQTPPVAPDELPVAPHTNAPSVFAGRMDNLLAALAPFRAQLIALATTCYNNAVDAYDSSASAATQAANATISAASAATQAANAAISATSAAASPGTTGTSITSLTITTTSQTLTTQTGKTYVPGMFVVIADATNPAVNYMFGQVISYVTATGVLVVNVTAVVGSGTLTNWSISTSSPQYIGVSRGRAFFSSGV
;
A
#
# COMPACT_ATOMS: atom_id res chain seq x y z
N MET A 1 -15.11 5.93 29.04
CA MET A 1 -15.20 7.02 30.04
C MET A 1 -15.48 6.38 31.38
N SER A 2 -14.75 6.75 32.44
CA SER A 2 -14.91 6.09 33.75
C SER A 2 -15.96 6.82 34.56
N GLN A 3 -17.06 6.13 34.91
CA GLN A 3 -18.07 6.70 35.80
C GLN A 3 -17.44 6.94 37.18
N THR A 4 -17.83 8.05 37.81
CA THR A 4 -17.39 8.36 39.18
C THR A 4 -18.40 7.75 40.15
N PRO A 5 -17.96 6.92 41.13
CA PRO A 5 -18.88 6.34 42.09
C PRO A 5 -19.65 7.42 42.87
N PRO A 6 -20.99 7.35 42.95
CA PRO A 6 -21.76 8.28 43.77
C PRO A 6 -21.42 8.11 45.26
N VAL A 7 -21.22 9.23 45.96
CA VAL A 7 -20.93 9.25 47.40
C VAL A 7 -22.24 9.46 48.17
N ALA A 8 -22.52 8.61 49.16
CA ALA A 8 -23.68 8.76 50.02
C ALA A 8 -23.55 9.99 50.93
N PRO A 9 -24.65 10.69 51.24
CA PRO A 9 -24.63 11.78 52.21
C PRO A 9 -24.35 11.24 53.62
N ASP A 10 -23.79 12.08 54.47
CA ASP A 10 -23.55 11.77 55.88
C ASP A 10 -24.89 11.56 56.62
N GLU A 11 -24.88 10.72 57.66
CA GLU A 11 -26.05 10.48 58.48
C GLU A 11 -26.44 11.74 59.29
N LEU A 12 -27.75 12.00 59.39
CA LEU A 12 -28.25 13.10 60.21
C LEU A 12 -28.08 12.79 61.71
N PRO A 13 -27.80 13.82 62.54
CA PRO A 13 -27.67 13.65 63.98
C PRO A 13 -29.01 13.32 64.66
N VAL A 14 -28.95 12.79 65.88
CA VAL A 14 -30.12 12.33 66.64
C VAL A 14 -31.16 13.43 66.81
N ALA A 15 -32.40 13.14 66.42
CA ALA A 15 -33.51 14.08 66.50
C ALA A 15 -33.82 14.52 67.96
N PRO A 16 -34.20 15.80 68.16
CA PRO A 16 -34.70 16.27 69.44
C PRO A 16 -36.09 15.68 69.74
N HIS A 17 -36.38 15.41 71.02
CA HIS A 17 -37.66 14.84 71.46
C HIS A 17 -38.17 15.52 72.73
N THR A 18 -39.49 15.73 72.82
CA THR A 18 -40.14 16.43 73.94
C THR A 18 -40.03 15.67 75.27
N ASN A 19 -39.86 14.34 75.22
CA ASN A 19 -39.60 13.49 76.39
C ASN A 19 -38.20 13.67 77.01
N ALA A 20 -37.31 14.47 76.41
CA ALA A 20 -35.97 14.75 76.93
C ALA A 20 -35.63 16.26 76.84
N PRO A 21 -36.33 17.11 77.63
CA PRO A 21 -36.27 18.57 77.48
C PRO A 21 -34.90 19.17 77.76
N SER A 22 -34.09 18.55 78.63
CA SER A 22 -32.74 19.02 78.99
C SER A 22 -31.72 18.94 77.85
N VAL A 23 -31.95 18.08 76.84
CA VAL A 23 -31.05 17.90 75.69
C VAL A 23 -31.66 18.36 74.36
N PHE A 24 -32.89 18.85 74.39
CA PHE A 24 -33.64 19.24 73.19
C PHE A 24 -32.93 20.34 72.39
N ALA A 25 -32.52 21.43 73.04
CA ALA A 25 -31.89 22.58 72.38
C ALA A 25 -30.57 22.19 71.70
N GLY A 26 -29.68 21.50 72.41
CA GLY A 26 -28.41 21.05 71.83
C GLY A 26 -28.58 20.06 70.66
N ARG A 27 -29.60 19.19 70.70
CA ARG A 27 -29.93 18.32 69.56
C ARG A 27 -30.53 19.09 68.39
N MET A 28 -31.35 20.11 68.66
CA MET A 28 -31.93 20.97 67.64
C MET A 28 -30.85 21.78 66.91
N ASP A 29 -29.90 22.37 67.65
CA ASP A 29 -28.79 23.12 67.07
C ASP A 29 -27.89 22.22 66.20
N ASN A 30 -27.56 21.02 66.69
CA ASN A 30 -26.78 20.04 65.90
C ASN A 30 -27.52 19.61 64.63
N LEU A 31 -28.84 19.39 64.71
CA LEU A 31 -29.65 19.05 63.54
C LEU A 31 -29.68 20.19 62.52
N LEU A 32 -29.91 21.42 62.98
CA LEU A 32 -29.90 22.61 62.13
C LEU A 32 -28.53 22.81 61.44
N ALA A 33 -27.44 22.58 62.16
CA ALA A 33 -26.09 22.65 61.61
C ALA A 33 -25.83 21.58 60.54
N ALA A 34 -26.38 20.37 60.69
CA ALA A 34 -26.21 19.26 59.76
C ALA A 34 -27.08 19.36 58.48
N LEU A 35 -28.19 20.10 58.51
CA LEU A 35 -29.10 20.20 57.35
C LEU A 35 -28.45 20.88 56.13
N ALA A 36 -27.63 21.89 56.33
CA ALA A 36 -26.94 22.60 55.25
C ALA A 36 -25.94 21.71 54.48
N PRO A 37 -24.97 21.03 55.14
CA PRO A 37 -24.07 20.11 54.45
C PRO A 37 -24.81 18.89 53.88
N PHE A 38 -25.83 18.36 54.57
CA PHE A 38 -26.65 17.26 54.04
C PHE A 38 -27.35 17.63 52.72
N ARG A 39 -27.93 18.84 52.62
CA ARG A 39 -28.50 19.36 51.37
C ARG A 39 -27.45 19.45 50.26
N ALA A 40 -26.25 19.95 50.58
CA ALA A 40 -25.18 20.07 49.61
C ALA A 40 -24.74 18.69 49.07
N GLN A 41 -24.64 17.69 49.95
CA GLN A 41 -24.30 16.32 49.59
C GLN A 41 -25.39 15.66 48.73
N LEU A 42 -26.68 15.88 49.03
CA LEU A 42 -27.78 15.39 48.20
C LEU A 42 -27.76 15.99 46.77
N ILE A 43 -27.46 17.28 46.64
CA ILE A 43 -27.30 17.93 45.33
C ILE A 43 -26.12 17.31 44.59
N ALA A 44 -24.97 17.15 45.24
CA ALA A 44 -23.78 16.55 44.63
C ALA A 44 -24.01 15.10 44.18
N LEU A 45 -24.74 14.31 44.98
CA LEU A 45 -25.15 12.95 44.63
C LEU A 45 -26.04 12.95 43.38
N ALA A 46 -27.07 13.79 43.36
CA ALA A 46 -27.99 13.90 42.21
C ALA A 46 -27.25 14.31 40.93
N THR A 47 -26.34 15.29 41.02
CA THR A 47 -25.50 15.72 39.90
C THR A 47 -24.60 14.59 39.40
N THR A 48 -23.96 13.84 40.30
CA THR A 48 -23.08 12.72 39.93
C THR A 48 -23.87 11.62 39.21
N CYS A 49 -25.04 11.25 39.74
CA CYS A 49 -25.90 10.26 39.10
C CYS A 49 -26.39 10.72 37.72
N TYR A 50 -26.75 12.00 37.57
CA TYR A 50 -27.16 12.57 36.28
C TYR A 50 -26.02 12.53 35.27
N ASN A 51 -24.82 12.99 35.64
CA ASN A 51 -23.66 12.99 34.76
C ASN A 51 -23.26 11.56 34.35
N ASN A 52 -23.24 10.61 35.29
CA ASN A 52 -22.97 9.20 34.97
C ASN A 52 -23.99 8.61 33.98
N ALA A 53 -25.26 9.00 34.08
CA ALA A 53 -26.30 8.56 33.14
C ALA A 53 -26.09 9.17 31.75
N VAL A 54 -25.72 10.45 31.66
CA VAL A 54 -25.36 11.12 30.40
C VAL A 54 -24.13 10.46 29.78
N ASP A 55 -23.07 10.25 30.55
CA ASP A 55 -21.84 9.58 30.08
C ASP A 55 -22.11 8.17 29.55
N ALA A 56 -23.05 7.44 30.18
CA ALA A 56 -23.47 6.12 29.72
C ALA A 56 -24.21 6.19 28.37
N TYR A 57 -25.09 7.17 28.20
CA TYR A 57 -25.78 7.42 26.94
C TYR A 57 -24.78 7.79 25.81
N ASP A 58 -23.88 8.73 26.07
CA ASP A 58 -22.89 9.19 25.09
C ASP A 58 -21.88 8.09 24.73
N SER A 59 -21.50 7.27 25.71
CA SER A 59 -20.65 6.09 25.48
C SER A 59 -21.34 5.06 24.59
N SER A 60 -22.64 4.84 24.77
CA SER A 60 -23.44 3.95 23.93
C SER A 60 -23.56 4.48 22.50
N ALA A 61 -23.86 5.77 22.34
CA ALA A 61 -23.91 6.42 21.02
C ALA A 61 -22.56 6.34 20.29
N SER A 62 -21.46 6.62 21.01
CA SER A 62 -20.09 6.51 20.47
C SER A 62 -19.73 5.08 20.08
N ALA A 63 -20.19 4.08 20.84
CA ALA A 63 -19.98 2.67 20.50
C ALA A 63 -20.75 2.27 19.22
N ALA A 64 -21.98 2.77 19.04
CA ALA A 64 -22.75 2.54 17.82
C ALA A 64 -22.08 3.14 16.58
N THR A 65 -21.56 4.37 16.67
CA THR A 65 -20.79 4.99 15.58
C THR A 65 -19.51 4.21 15.26
N GLN A 66 -18.77 3.76 16.29
CA GLN A 66 -17.57 2.94 16.07
C GLN A 66 -17.88 1.61 15.39
N ALA A 67 -18.99 0.96 15.75
CA ALA A 67 -19.44 -0.27 15.08
C ALA A 67 -19.73 -0.02 13.59
N ALA A 68 -20.43 1.07 13.25
CA ALA A 68 -20.69 1.44 11.86
C ALA A 68 -19.39 1.72 11.08
N ASN A 69 -18.45 2.46 11.68
CA ASN A 69 -17.15 2.75 11.08
C ASN A 69 -16.33 1.47 10.84
N ALA A 70 -16.39 0.50 11.75
CA ALA A 70 -15.74 -0.80 11.58
C ALA A 70 -16.33 -1.56 10.39
N THR A 71 -17.65 -1.56 10.21
CA THR A 71 -18.30 -2.17 9.03
C THR A 71 -17.89 -1.50 7.73
N ILE A 72 -17.84 -0.16 7.68
CA ILE A 72 -17.38 0.59 6.50
C ILE A 72 -15.92 0.27 6.19
N SER A 73 -15.07 0.22 7.21
CA SER A 73 -13.65 -0.12 7.06
C SER A 73 -13.47 -1.52 6.48
N ALA A 74 -14.23 -2.51 6.97
CA ALA A 74 -14.23 -3.87 6.43
C ALA A 74 -14.67 -3.93 4.96
N ALA A 75 -15.72 -3.19 4.59
CA ALA A 75 -16.18 -3.11 3.20
C ALA A 75 -15.12 -2.48 2.28
N SER A 76 -14.46 -1.41 2.73
CA SER A 76 -13.38 -0.77 1.98
C SER A 76 -12.19 -1.72 1.76
N ALA A 77 -11.81 -2.49 2.77
CA ALA A 77 -10.75 -3.49 2.65
C ALA A 77 -11.08 -4.58 1.63
N ALA A 78 -12.34 -5.05 1.59
CA ALA A 78 -12.79 -6.01 0.60
C ALA A 78 -12.72 -5.45 -0.84
N THR A 79 -13.13 -4.20 -1.05
CA THR A 79 -12.98 -3.52 -2.34
C THR A 79 -11.51 -3.39 -2.76
N GLN A 80 -10.63 -3.02 -1.83
CA GLN A 80 -9.20 -2.90 -2.12
C GLN A 80 -8.57 -4.25 -2.48
N ALA A 81 -8.98 -5.34 -1.81
CA ALA A 81 -8.55 -6.68 -2.17
C ALA A 81 -9.00 -7.10 -3.58
N ALA A 82 -10.24 -6.78 -3.97
CA ALA A 82 -10.75 -7.03 -5.31
C ALA A 82 -9.97 -6.23 -6.37
N ASN A 83 -9.72 -4.93 -6.11
CA ASN A 83 -8.94 -4.07 -7.00
C ASN A 83 -7.50 -4.58 -7.18
N ALA A 84 -6.88 -5.07 -6.10
CA ALA A 84 -5.55 -5.67 -6.15
C ALA A 84 -5.54 -6.95 -6.99
N ALA A 85 -6.55 -7.81 -6.87
CA ALA A 85 -6.68 -9.04 -7.67
C ALA A 85 -6.88 -8.73 -9.16
N ILE A 86 -7.70 -7.72 -9.49
CA ILE A 86 -7.88 -7.24 -10.86
C ILE A 86 -6.55 -6.72 -11.41
N SER A 87 -5.84 -5.89 -10.64
CA SER A 87 -4.53 -5.34 -11.04
C SER A 87 -3.49 -6.44 -11.27
N ALA A 88 -3.44 -7.45 -10.41
CA ALA A 88 -2.56 -8.61 -10.59
C ALA A 88 -2.90 -9.41 -11.86
N THR A 89 -4.20 -9.59 -12.14
CA THR A 89 -4.65 -10.26 -13.37
C THR A 89 -4.28 -9.45 -14.61
N SER A 90 -4.47 -8.12 -14.59
CA SER A 90 -4.07 -7.23 -15.68
C SER A 90 -2.55 -7.23 -15.89
N ALA A 91 -1.76 -7.25 -14.82
CA ALA A 91 -0.30 -7.34 -14.90
C ALA A 91 0.16 -8.69 -15.48
N ALA A 92 -0.46 -9.80 -15.06
CA ALA A 92 -0.16 -11.13 -15.59
C ALA A 92 -0.58 -11.29 -17.07
N ALA A 93 -1.66 -10.64 -17.48
CA ALA A 93 -2.12 -10.59 -18.87
C ALA A 93 -1.36 -9.58 -19.74
N SER A 94 -0.53 -8.71 -19.13
CA SER A 94 0.28 -7.74 -19.88
C SER A 94 1.31 -8.47 -20.73
N PRO A 95 1.26 -8.36 -22.07
CA PRO A 95 2.19 -9.08 -22.90
C PRO A 95 3.60 -8.51 -22.74
N GLY A 96 4.52 -9.37 -22.26
CA GLY A 96 5.89 -8.96 -21.93
C GLY A 96 6.74 -8.60 -23.15
N THR A 97 7.69 -7.70 -22.95
CA THR A 97 8.68 -7.25 -23.95
C THR A 97 9.99 -8.04 -23.90
N THR A 98 10.05 -9.07 -23.05
CA THR A 98 11.16 -10.01 -22.96
C THR A 98 10.72 -11.38 -23.45
N GLY A 99 11.59 -12.07 -24.16
CA GLY A 99 11.34 -13.40 -24.72
C GLY A 99 12.58 -14.26 -24.62
N THR A 100 12.40 -15.57 -24.81
CA THR A 100 13.52 -16.48 -25.03
C THR A 100 13.36 -17.17 -26.37
N SER A 101 14.45 -17.67 -26.92
CA SER A 101 14.46 -18.43 -28.17
C SER A 101 15.49 -19.55 -28.11
N ILE A 102 15.10 -20.71 -28.62
CA ILE A 102 15.98 -21.86 -28.79
C ILE A 102 16.48 -22.02 -30.24
N THR A 103 16.23 -21.02 -31.09
CA THR A 103 16.66 -21.05 -32.49
C THR A 103 18.19 -21.01 -32.56
N SER A 104 18.77 -21.92 -33.35
CA SER A 104 20.21 -21.91 -33.64
C SER A 104 20.52 -20.71 -34.54
N LEU A 105 21.30 -19.75 -34.02
CA LEU A 105 21.69 -18.54 -34.74
C LEU A 105 23.20 -18.38 -34.68
N THR A 106 23.80 -18.01 -35.81
CA THR A 106 25.19 -17.57 -35.85
C THR A 106 25.26 -16.06 -35.63
N ILE A 107 26.13 -15.62 -34.71
CA ILE A 107 26.32 -14.19 -34.43
C ILE A 107 26.84 -13.49 -35.69
N THR A 108 25.99 -12.69 -36.33
CA THR A 108 26.29 -11.98 -37.59
C THR A 108 25.45 -10.71 -37.69
N THR A 109 25.91 -9.72 -38.45
CA THR A 109 25.20 -8.45 -38.71
C THR A 109 24.21 -8.55 -39.88
N THR A 110 23.59 -9.72 -40.05
CA THR A 110 22.60 -9.97 -41.11
C THR A 110 21.22 -10.08 -40.48
N SER A 111 20.16 -9.95 -41.29
CA SER A 111 18.81 -10.23 -40.81
C SER A 111 18.71 -11.64 -40.27
N GLN A 112 18.24 -11.78 -39.03
CA GLN A 112 18.06 -13.06 -38.36
C GLN A 112 16.58 -13.32 -38.09
N THR A 113 16.16 -14.57 -38.30
CA THR A 113 14.82 -15.05 -38.00
C THR A 113 14.88 -16.04 -36.86
N LEU A 114 14.09 -15.81 -35.82
CA LEU A 114 14.04 -16.65 -34.64
C LEU A 114 12.61 -16.82 -34.15
N THR A 115 12.37 -17.89 -33.39
CA THR A 115 11.06 -18.14 -32.79
C THR A 115 11.14 -17.83 -31.30
N THR A 116 10.28 -16.95 -30.82
CA THR A 116 10.08 -16.66 -29.40
C THR A 116 8.68 -17.08 -28.96
N GLN A 117 8.31 -16.86 -27.69
CA GLN A 117 6.96 -17.18 -27.23
C GLN A 117 5.91 -16.38 -28.01
N THR A 118 4.72 -16.96 -28.17
CA THR A 118 3.55 -16.29 -28.73
C THR A 118 3.03 -15.20 -27.79
N GLY A 119 2.26 -14.25 -28.33
CA GLY A 119 1.62 -13.20 -27.52
C GLY A 119 2.58 -12.18 -26.90
N LYS A 120 3.77 -11.97 -27.46
CA LYS A 120 4.69 -10.88 -27.03
C LYS A 120 4.34 -9.55 -27.71
N THR A 121 4.85 -8.45 -27.17
CA THR A 121 4.60 -7.07 -27.67
C THR A 121 5.73 -6.52 -28.53
N TYR A 122 6.36 -7.36 -29.35
CA TYR A 122 7.34 -6.88 -30.33
C TYR A 122 6.62 -6.23 -31.50
N VAL A 123 6.98 -4.98 -31.79
CA VAL A 123 6.42 -4.19 -32.90
C VAL A 123 7.54 -3.86 -33.91
N PRO A 124 7.27 -3.88 -35.22
CA PRO A 124 8.21 -3.39 -36.22
C PRO A 124 8.75 -2.00 -35.85
N GLY A 125 10.06 -1.81 -35.97
CA GLY A 125 10.74 -0.57 -35.63
C GLY A 125 11.30 -0.49 -34.21
N MET A 126 10.88 -1.37 -33.29
CA MET A 126 11.48 -1.47 -31.96
C MET A 126 12.91 -1.99 -32.02
N PHE A 127 13.80 -1.48 -31.17
CA PHE A 127 15.14 -2.02 -31.00
C PHE A 127 15.15 -3.11 -29.93
N VAL A 128 15.89 -4.19 -30.20
CA VAL A 128 16.01 -5.35 -29.33
C VAL A 128 17.47 -5.80 -29.24
N VAL A 129 17.81 -6.41 -28.11
CA VAL A 129 19.05 -7.14 -27.90
C VAL A 129 18.71 -8.62 -27.77
N ILE A 130 19.37 -9.43 -28.59
CA ILE A 130 19.33 -10.89 -28.56
C ILE A 130 20.66 -11.34 -27.95
N ALA A 131 20.66 -11.64 -26.66
CA ALA A 131 21.86 -12.02 -25.90
C ALA A 131 21.83 -13.52 -25.57
N ASP A 132 22.99 -14.15 -25.56
CA ASP A 132 23.14 -15.51 -25.04
C ASP A 132 22.64 -15.56 -23.61
N ALA A 133 21.69 -16.46 -23.31
CA ALA A 133 21.12 -16.57 -21.97
C ALA A 133 22.13 -17.11 -20.94
N THR A 134 23.23 -17.74 -21.40
CA THR A 134 24.30 -18.25 -20.53
C THR A 134 25.36 -17.17 -20.28
N ASN A 135 25.77 -16.45 -21.32
CA ASN A 135 26.85 -15.45 -21.26
C ASN A 135 26.47 -14.12 -21.97
N PRO A 136 25.47 -13.38 -21.46
CA PRO A 136 24.87 -12.23 -22.16
C PRO A 136 25.81 -11.03 -22.33
N ALA A 137 26.84 -10.89 -21.49
CA ALA A 137 27.82 -9.80 -21.58
C ALA A 137 28.84 -10.01 -22.70
N VAL A 138 29.01 -11.24 -23.19
CA VAL A 138 30.07 -11.63 -24.13
C VAL A 138 29.52 -11.91 -25.52
N ASN A 139 28.29 -12.43 -25.59
CA ASN A 139 27.65 -12.85 -26.83
C ASN A 139 26.28 -12.17 -26.96
N TYR A 140 26.17 -11.18 -27.83
CA TYR A 140 24.90 -10.52 -28.11
C TYR A 140 24.81 -9.91 -29.50
N MET A 141 23.58 -9.78 -29.97
CA MET A 141 23.22 -9.15 -31.23
C MET A 141 22.25 -8.00 -30.92
N PHE A 142 22.55 -6.81 -31.43
CA PHE A 142 21.66 -5.65 -31.35
C PHE A 142 21.04 -5.41 -32.72
N GLY A 143 19.73 -5.20 -32.75
CA GLY A 143 19.02 -4.99 -34.00
C GLY A 143 17.64 -4.37 -33.86
N GLN A 144 17.05 -4.05 -35.00
CA GLN A 144 15.70 -3.52 -35.09
C GLN A 144 14.74 -4.61 -35.55
N VAL A 145 13.58 -4.72 -34.91
CA VAL A 145 12.52 -5.66 -35.29
C VAL A 145 11.97 -5.26 -36.67
N ILE A 146 12.00 -6.18 -37.62
CA ILE A 146 11.37 -6.05 -38.93
C ILE A 146 9.91 -6.50 -38.86
N SER A 147 9.67 -7.67 -38.25
CA SER A 147 8.33 -8.24 -38.11
C SER A 147 8.25 -9.20 -36.92
N TYR A 148 7.05 -9.32 -36.35
CA TYR A 148 6.72 -10.31 -35.35
C TYR A 148 5.32 -10.86 -35.61
N VAL A 149 5.18 -12.19 -35.69
CA VAL A 149 3.90 -12.86 -35.87
C VAL A 149 3.44 -13.36 -34.50
N THR A 150 2.48 -12.66 -33.90
CA THR A 150 1.99 -12.94 -32.53
C THR A 150 1.46 -14.36 -32.35
N ALA A 151 0.87 -14.94 -33.40
CA ALA A 151 0.28 -16.28 -33.39
C ALA A 151 1.31 -17.42 -33.46
N THR A 152 2.45 -17.22 -34.12
CA THR A 152 3.49 -18.25 -34.31
C THR A 152 4.77 -17.98 -33.54
N GLY A 153 4.95 -16.76 -33.01
CA GLY A 153 6.14 -16.35 -32.28
C GLY A 153 7.34 -16.04 -33.19
N VAL A 154 7.19 -16.05 -34.50
CA VAL A 154 8.28 -15.78 -35.45
C VAL A 154 8.63 -14.30 -35.38
N LEU A 155 9.88 -14.01 -35.02
CA LEU A 155 10.47 -12.68 -34.91
C LEU A 155 11.58 -12.56 -35.95
N VAL A 156 11.55 -11.49 -36.74
CA VAL A 156 12.61 -11.15 -37.69
C VAL A 156 13.26 -9.86 -37.24
N VAL A 157 14.59 -9.87 -37.09
CA VAL A 157 15.38 -8.74 -36.59
C VAL A 157 16.48 -8.41 -37.58
N ASN A 158 16.57 -7.14 -37.96
CA ASN A 158 17.71 -6.60 -38.67
C ASN A 158 18.85 -6.33 -37.68
N VAL A 159 19.82 -7.24 -37.61
CA VAL A 159 20.98 -7.09 -36.73
C VAL A 159 21.95 -6.07 -37.31
N THR A 160 22.30 -5.06 -36.52
CA THR A 160 23.17 -3.93 -36.95
C THR A 160 24.47 -3.88 -36.17
N ALA A 161 24.54 -4.49 -34.98
CA ALA A 161 25.77 -4.63 -34.22
C ALA A 161 25.81 -5.99 -33.53
N VAL A 162 27.01 -6.54 -33.37
CA VAL A 162 27.24 -7.83 -32.71
C VAL A 162 28.46 -7.76 -31.81
N VAL A 163 28.44 -8.55 -30.75
CA VAL A 163 29.60 -8.84 -29.89
C VAL A 163 29.64 -10.34 -29.65
N GLY A 164 30.84 -10.90 -29.68
CA GLY A 164 31.05 -12.34 -29.63
C GLY A 164 31.09 -12.98 -31.02
N SER A 165 31.09 -14.31 -31.04
CA SER A 165 31.11 -15.10 -32.28
C SER A 165 30.56 -16.50 -32.03
N GLY A 166 30.37 -17.26 -33.11
CA GLY A 166 29.91 -18.65 -33.05
C GLY A 166 28.40 -18.80 -33.24
N THR A 167 27.96 -20.06 -33.18
CA THR A 167 26.56 -20.46 -33.31
C THR A 167 26.04 -20.89 -31.95
N LEU A 168 25.01 -20.21 -31.47
CA LEU A 168 24.39 -20.48 -30.17
C LEU A 168 22.90 -20.80 -30.35
N THR A 169 22.36 -21.55 -29.40
CA THR A 169 21.00 -22.07 -29.44
C THR A 169 20.16 -21.60 -28.25
N ASN A 170 20.69 -20.76 -27.36
CA ASN A 170 20.00 -20.31 -26.16
C ASN A 170 20.03 -18.79 -26.05
N TRP A 171 18.92 -18.15 -26.43
CA TRP A 171 18.84 -16.70 -26.55
C TRP A 171 17.81 -16.11 -25.59
N SER A 172 18.17 -14.96 -25.01
CA SER A 172 17.30 -14.04 -24.31
C SER A 172 17.11 -12.79 -25.16
N ILE A 173 15.85 -12.35 -25.29
CA ILE A 173 15.45 -11.21 -26.12
C ILE A 173 14.90 -10.15 -25.19
N SER A 174 15.44 -8.94 -25.27
CA SER A 174 14.99 -7.80 -24.47
C SER A 174 14.89 -6.55 -25.33
N THR A 175 13.93 -5.67 -25.05
CA THR A 175 13.84 -4.36 -25.68
C THR A 175 15.02 -3.48 -25.28
N SER A 176 15.49 -2.67 -26.23
CA SER A 176 16.60 -1.74 -26.03
C SER A 176 16.28 -0.38 -26.65
N SER A 177 17.04 0.65 -26.26
CA SER A 177 17.04 1.94 -26.93
C SER A 177 17.78 1.86 -28.27
N PRO A 178 17.51 2.77 -29.22
CA PRO A 178 18.35 2.92 -30.40
C PRO A 178 19.81 3.12 -29.99
N GLN A 179 20.74 2.45 -30.65
CA GLN A 179 22.16 2.73 -30.46
C GLN A 179 22.50 4.08 -31.11
N TYR A 180 23.19 4.96 -30.37
CA TYR A 180 23.74 6.17 -30.95
C TYR A 180 24.79 5.77 -31.99
N ILE A 181 24.58 6.13 -33.25
CA ILE A 181 25.63 6.08 -34.27
C ILE A 181 26.65 7.13 -33.88
N GLY A 182 27.67 6.72 -33.12
CA GLY A 182 28.86 7.52 -32.92
C GLY A 182 29.54 7.67 -34.27
N VAL A 183 29.28 8.78 -34.97
CA VAL A 183 30.19 9.27 -35.99
C VAL A 183 31.48 9.63 -35.26
N SER A 184 32.38 8.66 -35.09
CA SER A 184 33.76 8.94 -34.75
C SER A 184 34.31 9.75 -35.93
N ARG A 185 34.16 11.07 -35.87
CA ARG A 185 34.86 11.98 -36.77
C ARG A 185 36.32 11.72 -36.47
N GLY A 186 36.95 10.89 -37.32
CA GLY A 186 38.38 10.67 -37.30
C GLY A 186 39.04 12.04 -37.29
N ARG A 187 39.52 12.47 -36.12
CA ARG A 187 40.34 13.65 -35.99
C ARG A 187 41.69 13.26 -36.56
N ALA A 188 41.81 13.33 -37.89
CA ALA A 188 43.11 13.47 -38.53
C ALA A 188 43.66 14.86 -38.14
N PHE A 189 44.25 14.94 -36.94
CA PHE A 189 45.09 16.07 -36.56
C PHE A 189 46.41 15.89 -37.32
N PHE A 190 46.50 16.43 -38.53
CA PHE A 190 47.80 16.69 -39.14
C PHE A 190 48.46 17.82 -38.35
N SER A 191 49.24 17.47 -37.35
CA SER A 191 50.25 18.35 -36.80
C SER A 191 51.54 18.11 -37.56
N SER A 192 51.79 18.89 -38.61
CA SER A 192 53.14 19.08 -39.15
C SER A 192 53.37 20.56 -39.33
N GLY A 193 54.32 21.10 -38.57
CA GLY A 193 54.66 22.50 -38.56
C GLY A 193 55.69 22.83 -37.49
N VAL A 194 56.88 22.20 -37.57
CA VAL A 194 58.20 22.85 -37.46
C VAL A 194 59.16 22.07 -38.34
#